data_AF-A0A948S2N9-F1
#
_entry.id   AF-A0A948S2N9-F1
#
_cell.length_a   1.000
_cell.length_b   1.000
_cell.length_c   1.000
_cell.angle_alpha   90.00
_cell.angle_beta   90.00
_cell.angle_gamma   90.00
#
_symmetry.space_group_name_H-M   'P 1'
#
loop_
_entity.id
_entity.type
_entity.pdbx_description
1 polymer ?
#
loop_
_entity_poly.entity_id
_entity_poly.type
_entity_poly.pdbx_seq_one_letter_code
_entity_poly.pdbx_strand_id
1 'polypeptide(L)'
;MQSKSSFVLTLVLASLAALAPFAIDTYLPAFHTLQSEFGTSDIAIQQSLTFYLVPYTLMTLWHGAISDSIGRLAAIRWGLTVFVLASIGCAM
;
A
#
# COMPACT_ATOMS: atom_id res chain seq x y z
N MET A 1 -33.69 -10.90 -6.40
CA MET A 1 -32.44 -11.70 -6.23
C MET A 1 -31.19 -10.84 -6.43
N GLN A 2 -31.00 -9.74 -5.67
CA GLN A 2 -29.89 -8.77 -5.88
C GLN A 2 -29.03 -8.46 -4.62
N SER A 3 -29.09 -9.26 -3.56
CA SER A 3 -28.49 -8.87 -2.26
C SER A 3 -27.10 -9.47 -1.97
N LYS A 4 -26.79 -10.69 -2.42
CA LYS A 4 -25.52 -11.37 -2.04
C LYS A 4 -24.28 -10.82 -2.74
N SER A 5 -24.36 -10.45 -4.01
CA SER A 5 -23.20 -9.98 -4.79
C SER A 5 -22.71 -8.61 -4.34
N SER A 6 -23.61 -7.71 -3.94
CA SER A 6 -23.24 -6.36 -3.49
C SER A 6 -22.49 -6.40 -2.16
N PHE A 7 -22.85 -7.31 -1.24
CA PHE A 7 -22.14 -7.44 0.03
C PHE A 7 -20.68 -7.90 -0.18
N VAL A 8 -20.46 -8.91 -1.03
CA VAL A 8 -19.11 -9.39 -1.36
C VAL A 8 -18.29 -8.27 -2.02
N LEU A 9 -18.86 -7.53 -2.96
CA LEU A 9 -18.18 -6.42 -3.62
C LEU A 9 -17.80 -5.32 -2.62
N THR A 10 -18.73 -4.94 -1.74
CA THR A 10 -18.46 -3.95 -0.68
C THR A 10 -17.34 -4.41 0.22
N LEU A 11 -17.34 -5.68 0.63
CA LEU A 11 -16.30 -6.24 1.50
C LEU A 11 -14.94 -6.22 0.79
N VAL A 12 -14.87 -6.64 -0.47
CA VAL A 12 -13.63 -6.58 -1.28
C VAL A 12 -13.13 -5.15 -1.42
N LEU A 13 -14.00 -4.20 -1.78
CA LEU A 13 -13.62 -2.80 -1.93
C LEU A 13 -13.19 -2.18 -0.61
N ALA A 14 -13.85 -2.51 0.50
CA ALA A 14 -13.46 -2.08 1.84
C ALA A 14 -12.09 -2.64 2.22
N SER A 15 -11.82 -3.91 1.95
CA SER A 15 -10.50 -4.52 2.17
C SER A 15 -9.41 -3.88 1.31
N LEU A 16 -9.70 -3.60 0.03
CA LEU A 16 -8.77 -2.90 -0.86
C LEU A 16 -8.50 -1.47 -0.39
N ALA A 17 -9.52 -0.76 0.11
CA ALA A 17 -9.35 0.58 0.66
C ALA A 17 -8.56 0.57 1.98
N ALA A 18 -8.71 -0.47 2.80
CA ALA A 18 -8.00 -0.62 4.07
C ALA A 18 -6.50 -0.93 3.91
N LEU A 19 -6.08 -1.44 2.75
CA LEU A 19 -4.70 -1.87 2.48
C LEU A 19 -3.68 -0.73 2.63
N ALA A 20 -4.02 0.47 2.13
CA ALA A 20 -3.15 1.64 2.21
C ALA A 20 -2.94 2.16 3.66
N PRO A 21 -4.00 2.48 4.43
CA PRO A 21 -3.83 2.91 5.83
C PRO A 21 -3.24 1.79 6.68
N PHE A 22 -3.58 0.52 6.42
CA PHE A 22 -2.97 -0.62 7.11
C PHE A 22 -1.44 -0.60 7.02
N ALA A 23 -0.87 -0.43 5.82
CA ALA A 23 0.57 -0.42 5.63
C ALA A 23 1.27 0.72 6.40
N ILE A 24 0.70 1.93 6.36
CA ILE A 24 1.27 3.11 7.03
C ILE A 24 1.12 3.01 8.56
N ASP A 25 -0.05 2.58 9.02
CA ASP A 25 -0.38 2.52 10.45
C ASP A 25 0.41 1.40 11.16
N THR A 26 0.78 0.33 10.46
CA THR A 26 1.75 -0.66 11.00
C THR A 26 3.19 -0.14 11.04
N TYR A 27 3.54 0.82 10.18
CA TYR A 27 4.90 1.28 10.02
C TYR A 27 5.35 2.13 11.22
N LEU A 28 4.56 3.13 11.63
CA LEU A 28 4.88 4.02 12.76
C LEU A 28 5.21 3.29 14.09
N PRO A 29 4.37 2.37 14.61
CA PRO A 29 4.68 1.66 15.84
C PRO A 29 5.89 0.71 15.69
N ALA A 30 6.23 0.30 14.46
CA ALA A 30 7.37 -0.55 14.19
C ALA A 30 8.72 0.19 14.18
N PHE A 31 8.76 1.53 14.30
CA PHE A 31 10.01 2.31 14.22
C PHE A 31 11.05 1.82 15.23
N HIS A 32 10.64 1.65 16.48
CA HIS A 32 11.55 1.20 17.53
C HIS A 32 12.11 -0.21 17.27
N THR A 33 11.29 -1.10 16.73
CA THR A 33 11.71 -2.45 16.35
C THR A 33 12.68 -2.42 15.17
N LEU A 34 12.39 -1.63 14.13
CA LEU A 34 13.28 -1.49 12.97
C LEU A 34 14.64 -0.91 13.37
N GLN A 35 14.66 0.06 14.30
CA GLN A 35 15.91 0.62 14.81
C GLN A 35 16.79 -0.41 15.51
N SER A 36 16.19 -1.22 16.39
CA SER A 36 16.94 -2.21 17.17
C SER A 36 17.40 -3.38 16.31
N GLU A 37 16.58 -3.80 15.34
CA GLU A 37 16.87 -4.94 14.47
C GLU A 37 17.93 -4.61 13.41
N PHE A 38 17.85 -3.41 12.81
CA PHE A 38 18.80 -2.99 11.76
C PHE A 38 19.97 -2.15 12.30
N GLY A 39 19.98 -1.80 13.59
CA GLY A 39 21.05 -0.99 14.20
C GLY A 39 21.14 0.43 13.62
N THR A 40 20.03 1.01 13.18
CA THR A 40 19.98 2.30 12.47
C THR A 40 19.61 3.47 13.38
N SER A 41 19.99 4.69 12.99
CA SER A 41 19.61 5.91 13.70
C SER A 41 18.15 6.34 13.45
N ASP A 42 17.61 7.20 14.32
CA ASP A 42 16.27 7.81 14.15
C ASP A 42 16.09 8.48 12.79
N ILE A 43 17.12 9.19 12.34
CA ILE A 43 17.13 9.92 11.07
C ILE A 43 16.96 8.94 9.89
N ALA A 44 17.63 7.79 9.93
CA ALA A 44 17.57 6.81 8.85
C ALA A 44 16.15 6.21 8.70
N ILE A 45 15.48 5.89 9.82
CA ILE A 45 14.09 5.39 9.81
C ILE A 45 13.08 6.47 9.38
N GLN A 46 13.32 7.73 9.73
CA GLN A 46 12.50 8.84 9.19
C GLN A 46 12.70 9.04 7.68
N GLN A 47 13.93 8.85 7.20
CA GLN A 47 14.22 8.92 5.77
C GLN A 47 13.54 7.79 5.00
N SER A 48 13.45 6.57 5.53
CA SER A 48 12.72 5.49 4.84
C SER A 48 11.23 5.80 4.69
N LEU A 49 10.59 6.45 5.67
CA LEU A 49 9.21 6.94 5.48
C LEU A 49 9.14 7.99 4.37
N THR A 50 10.12 8.88 4.29
CA THR A 50 10.20 9.88 3.21
C THR A 50 10.33 9.21 1.85
N PHE A 51 11.20 8.21 1.73
CA PHE A 51 11.36 7.40 0.50
C PHE A 51 10.09 6.64 0.12
N TYR A 52 9.25 6.26 1.09
CA TYR A 52 7.91 5.71 0.83
C TYR A 52 6.94 6.78 0.29
N LEU A 53 6.94 7.99 0.88
CA LEU A 53 6.00 9.06 0.53
C LEU A 53 6.28 9.72 -0.83
N VAL A 54 7.53 9.77 -1.28
CA VAL A 54 7.90 10.35 -2.59
C VAL A 54 7.18 9.68 -3.76
N PRO A 55 7.31 8.36 -4.00
CA PRO A 55 6.58 7.70 -5.07
C PRO A 55 5.07 7.71 -4.84
N TYR A 56 4.61 7.65 -3.58
CA TYR A 56 3.17 7.71 -3.25
C TYR A 56 2.53 9.04 -3.69
N THR A 57 3.18 10.17 -3.40
CA THR A 57 2.68 11.49 -3.78
C THR A 57 2.77 11.71 -5.29
N LEU A 58 3.87 11.30 -5.92
CA LEU A 58 3.98 11.30 -7.38
C LEU A 58 2.86 10.48 -8.02
N MET A 59 2.65 9.25 -7.55
CA MET A 59 1.62 8.38 -8.10
C MET A 59 0.21 8.92 -7.83
N THR A 60 -0.06 9.57 -6.70
CA THR A 60 -1.36 10.18 -6.39
C THR A 60 -1.83 11.15 -7.47
N LEU A 61 -0.92 11.90 -8.10
CA LEU A 61 -1.25 12.85 -9.16
C LEU A 61 -1.72 12.15 -10.45
N TRP A 62 -1.02 11.09 -10.86
CA TRP A 62 -1.31 10.38 -12.12
C TRP A 62 -2.23 9.16 -11.95
N HIS A 63 -2.45 8.68 -10.73
CA HIS A 63 -3.18 7.46 -10.44
C HIS A 63 -4.56 7.44 -11.08
N GLY A 64 -5.31 8.55 -11.00
CA GLY A 64 -6.63 8.67 -11.62
C GLY A 64 -6.57 8.51 -13.13
N ALA A 65 -5.74 9.30 -13.81
CA ALA A 65 -5.60 9.26 -15.27
C ALA A 65 -5.07 7.91 -15.78
N ILE A 66 -4.11 7.30 -15.07
CA ILE A 66 -3.59 5.97 -15.39
C ILE A 66 -4.70 4.92 -15.21
N SER A 67 -5.39 4.92 -14.07
CA SER A 67 -6.47 3.97 -13.76
C SER A 67 -7.63 4.04 -14.76
N ASP A 68 -7.98 5.25 -15.21
CA ASP A 68 -9.04 5.45 -16.19
C ASP A 68 -8.61 5.04 -17.62
N SER A 69 -7.32 5.20 -17.98
CA SER A 69 -6.81 4.84 -19.31
C SER A 69 -6.58 3.32 -19.51
N ILE A 70 -6.04 2.63 -18.50
CA ILE A 70 -5.80 1.17 -18.58
C ILE A 70 -7.00 0.33 -18.10
N GLY A 71 -8.00 0.99 -17.51
CA GLY A 71 -9.16 0.38 -16.91
C GLY A 71 -8.96 -0.01 -15.44
N ARG A 72 -9.99 0.27 -14.62
CA ARG A 72 -9.93 0.16 -13.15
C ARG A 72 -9.56 -1.23 -12.64
N LEU A 73 -10.10 -2.30 -13.26
CA LEU A 73 -9.79 -3.67 -12.83
C LEU A 73 -8.35 -4.07 -13.16
N ALA A 74 -7.82 -3.63 -14.31
CA ALA A 74 -6.43 -3.87 -14.67
C ALA A 74 -5.49 -3.12 -13.72
N ALA A 75 -5.82 -1.86 -13.40
CA ALA A 75 -5.07 -1.06 -12.43
C ALA A 75 -5.02 -1.72 -11.04
N ILE A 76 -6.17 -2.22 -10.54
CA ILE A 76 -6.23 -2.94 -9.26
C ILE A 76 -5.35 -4.19 -9.29
N ARG A 77 -5.43 -5.01 -10.35
CA ARG A 77 -4.63 -6.24 -10.46
C ARG A 77 -3.13 -5.93 -10.46
N TRP A 78 -2.70 -4.98 -11.27
CA TRP A 78 -1.30 -4.57 -11.32
C TRP A 78 -0.80 -4.04 -9.98
N GLY A 79 -1.57 -3.14 -9.34
CA GLY A 79 -1.23 -2.61 -8.02
C GLY A 79 -1.10 -3.71 -6.97
N LEU A 80 -2.03 -4.67 -6.94
CA LEU A 80 -2.00 -5.79 -6.01
C LEU A 80 -0.81 -6.73 -6.26
N THR A 81 -0.50 -7.02 -7.52
CA THR A 81 0.66 -7.84 -7.88
C THR A 81 1.97 -7.20 -7.42
N VAL A 82 2.14 -5.89 -7.68
CA VAL A 82 3.34 -5.15 -7.22
C VAL A 82 3.42 -5.15 -5.70
N PHE A 83 2.29 -4.92 -5.02
CA PHE A 83 2.23 -4.96 -3.55
C PHE A 83 2.68 -6.32 -2.99
N VAL A 84 2.12 -7.42 -3.48
CA VAL A 84 2.46 -8.78 -3.01
C VAL A 84 3.93 -9.10 -3.24
N LEU A 85 4.46 -8.80 -4.43
CA LEU A 85 5.87 -9.07 -4.76
C LEU A 85 6.82 -8.25 -3.89
N ALA A 86 6.52 -6.97 -3.67
CA ALA A 86 7.30 -6.12 -2.78
C ALA A 86 7.25 -6.62 -1.32
N SER A 87 6.07 -7.02 -0.83
CA SER A 87 5.93 -7.58 0.53
C SER A 87 6.73 -8.86 0.71
N ILE A 88 6.70 -9.76 -0.27
CA ILE A 88 7.54 -10.98 -0.23
C ILE A 88 9.01 -10.59 -0.24
N GLY A 89 9.43 -9.66 -1.10
CA GLY A 89 10.81 -9.19 -1.16
C GLY A 89 11.31 -8.56 0.15
N CYS A 90 10.45 -7.86 0.89
CA CYS A 90 10.81 -7.31 2.21
C CYS A 90 10.81 -8.34 3.35
N ALA A 91 10.10 -9.45 3.19
CA ALA A 91 9.99 -10.50 4.21
C ALA A 91 11.13 -11.53 4.14
N MET A 92 11.87 -11.56 3.03
CA MET A 92 12.97 -12.49 2.77
C MET A 92 14.33 -11.95 3.19
#